data_AF-A0A4Y8R040-F1
#
_entry.id   AF-A0A4Y8R040-F1
#
_cell.length_a   1.000
_cell.length_b   1.000
_cell.length_c   1.000
_cell.angle_alpha   90.00
_cell.angle_beta   90.00
_cell.angle_gamma   90.00
#
_symmetry.space_group_name_H-M   'P 1'
#
loop_
_entity.id
_entity.type
_entity.pdbx_description
1 polymer ?
#
loop_
_entity_poly.entity_id
_entity_poly.type
_entity_poly.pdbx_seq_one_letter_code
_entity_poly.pdbx_strand_id
1 'polypeptide(L)'
;MSWDWVPPRPGEEDGSDGGPSPALHRTVTVLAVLLTAVFVVYYVTVAVRQQADACVADRPAGVAVQDVEARWRWVPPGYACEYATADQDVARA
;
A
#
# COMPACT_ATOMS: atom_id res chain seq x y z
N MET A 1 7.58 -52.54 39.47
CA MET A 1 6.83 -51.51 38.74
C MET A 1 6.67 -50.32 39.68
N SER A 2 7.60 -49.36 39.62
CA SER A 2 7.40 -48.04 40.23
C SER A 2 6.63 -47.20 39.23
N TRP A 3 5.49 -46.66 39.62
CA TRP A 3 4.83 -45.59 38.87
C TRP A 3 5.18 -44.30 39.60
N ASP A 4 6.09 -43.53 39.01
CA ASP A 4 6.40 -42.17 39.46
C ASP A 4 5.25 -41.27 39.02
N TRP A 5 4.26 -41.13 39.90
CA TRP A 5 3.20 -40.16 39.72
C TRP A 5 3.79 -38.75 39.93
N VAL A 6 3.83 -37.97 38.85
CA VAL A 6 4.21 -36.56 38.88
C VAL A 6 2.93 -35.72 38.95
N PRO A 7 2.74 -34.87 39.97
CA PRO A 7 1.58 -33.99 40.02
C PRO A 7 1.54 -33.06 38.80
N PRO A 8 0.35 -32.78 38.25
CA PRO A 8 0.21 -31.79 37.20
C PRO A 8 0.80 -30.46 37.68
N ARG A 9 1.53 -29.78 36.80
CA ARG A 9 1.99 -28.42 37.11
C ARG A 9 0.77 -27.51 37.19
N PRO A 10 0.75 -26.52 38.10
CA PRO A 10 -0.35 -25.56 38.17
C PRO A 10 -0.50 -24.86 36.82
N GLY A 11 -1.64 -25.07 36.15
CA GLY A 11 -1.95 -24.58 34.81
C GLY A 11 -2.08 -25.65 33.71
N GLU A 12 -1.69 -26.90 33.98
CA GLU A 12 -1.77 -28.01 33.00
C GLU A 12 -3.12 -28.75 33.03
N GLU A 13 -3.98 -28.40 33.99
CA GLU A 13 -5.21 -29.13 34.34
C GLU A 13 -6.32 -29.00 33.28
N ASP A 14 -6.26 -27.96 32.44
CA ASP A 14 -7.28 -27.67 31.43
C ASP A 14 -6.90 -28.12 30.00
N GLY A 15 -5.73 -28.74 29.81
CA GLY A 15 -5.21 -29.14 28.47
C GLY A 15 -5.01 -27.95 27.51
N SER A 16 -5.21 -26.74 28.00
CA SER A 16 -4.95 -25.50 27.29
C SER A 16 -3.51 -25.14 27.63
N ASP A 17 -2.56 -25.57 26.80
CA ASP A 17 -1.26 -24.90 26.70
C ASP A 17 -1.55 -23.41 26.76
N GLY A 18 -1.12 -22.71 27.83
CA GLY A 18 -1.60 -21.37 28.20
C GLY A 18 -1.29 -20.24 27.19
N GLY A 19 -1.03 -20.58 25.94
CA GLY A 19 -0.88 -19.68 24.81
C GLY A 19 -2.21 -19.24 24.18
N PRO A 20 -2.15 -18.22 23.31
CA PRO A 20 -3.31 -17.72 22.58
C PRO A 20 -4.00 -18.84 21.78
N SER A 21 -5.33 -18.87 21.78
CA SER A 21 -6.08 -19.86 21.01
C SER A 21 -5.70 -19.78 19.52
N PRO A 22 -5.66 -20.92 18.77
CA PRO A 22 -5.35 -20.91 17.34
C PRO A 22 -6.26 -19.99 16.51
N ALA A 23 -7.51 -19.84 16.96
CA ALA A 23 -8.47 -18.91 16.37
C ALA A 23 -8.05 -17.45 16.56
N LEU A 24 -7.57 -17.08 17.75
CA LEU A 24 -7.05 -15.74 18.03
C LEU A 24 -5.79 -15.44 17.21
N HIS A 25 -4.89 -16.42 17.06
CA HIS A 25 -3.73 -16.26 16.18
C HIS A 25 -4.16 -15.96 14.74
N ARG A 26 -5.11 -16.74 14.22
CA ARG A 26 -5.61 -16.56 12.85
C ARG A 26 -6.27 -15.20 12.64
N THR A 27 -7.11 -14.74 13.57
CA THR A 27 -7.77 -13.43 13.44
C THR A 27 -6.77 -12.29 13.46
N VAL A 28 -5.78 -12.34 14.34
CA VAL A 28 -4.69 -11.34 14.40
C VAL A 28 -3.89 -11.33 13.11
N THR A 29 -3.53 -12.49 12.57
CA THR A 29 -2.80 -12.56 11.29
C THR A 29 -3.63 -11.97 10.15
N VAL A 30 -4.91 -12.31 10.04
CA VAL A 30 -5.79 -11.75 9.01
C VAL A 30 -5.90 -10.22 9.16
N LEU A 31 -6.08 -9.73 10.38
CA LEU A 31 -6.15 -8.30 10.65
C LEU A 31 -4.85 -7.60 10.23
N ALA A 32 -3.69 -8.16 10.59
CA ALA A 32 -2.39 -7.62 10.21
C ALA A 32 -2.24 -7.56 8.68
N VAL A 33 -2.58 -8.63 7.97
CA VAL A 33 -2.51 -8.68 6.50
C VAL A 33 -3.41 -7.63 5.86
N LEU A 34 -4.66 -7.50 6.32
CA LEU A 34 -5.59 -6.50 5.81
C LEU A 34 -5.08 -5.08 6.05
N LEU A 35 -4.56 -4.81 7.25
CA LEU A 35 -4.00 -3.52 7.61
C LEU A 35 -2.77 -3.20 6.75
N THR A 36 -1.86 -4.15 6.56
CA THR A 36 -0.71 -3.99 5.64
C THR A 36 -1.18 -3.71 4.21
N ALA A 37 -2.19 -4.41 3.71
CA ALA A 37 -2.73 -4.18 2.38
C ALA A 37 -3.28 -2.75 2.23
N VAL A 38 -4.02 -2.25 3.23
CA VAL A 38 -4.52 -0.87 3.24
C VAL A 38 -3.36 0.13 3.22
N PHE A 39 -2.31 -0.09 4.03
CA PHE A 39 -1.12 0.77 4.04
C PHE A 39 -0.40 0.79 2.69
N VAL A 40 -0.24 -0.36 2.06
CA VAL A 40 0.37 -0.47 0.72
C VAL A 40 -0.46 0.32 -0.31
N VAL A 41 -1.78 0.12 -0.33
CA VAL A 41 -2.67 0.85 -1.25
C VAL A 41 -2.61 2.36 -1.01
N TYR A 42 -2.62 2.79 0.25
CA TYR A 42 -2.49 4.19 0.61
C TYR A 42 -1.16 4.78 0.11
N TYR A 43 -0.05 4.10 0.39
CA TYR A 43 1.27 4.57 0.00
C TYR A 43 1.41 4.67 -1.53
N VAL A 44 0.94 3.65 -2.26
CA VAL A 44 0.92 3.66 -3.73
C VAL A 44 0.08 4.84 -4.24
N THR A 45 -1.10 5.06 -3.66
CA THR A 45 -1.99 6.18 -4.07
C THR A 45 -1.33 7.53 -3.84
N VAL A 46 -0.66 7.73 -2.70
CA VAL A 46 0.05 8.98 -2.39
C VAL A 46 1.24 9.18 -3.32
N ALA A 47 2.07 8.15 -3.54
CA ALA A 47 3.20 8.23 -4.45
C ALA A 47 2.75 8.56 -5.89
N VAL A 48 1.64 7.97 -6.33
CA VAL A 48 1.02 8.21 -7.64
C VAL A 48 0.52 9.65 -7.77
N ARG A 49 -0.06 10.23 -6.72
CA ARG A 49 -0.45 11.66 -6.70
C ARG A 49 0.74 12.61 -6.74
N GLN A 50 1.80 12.31 -5.97
CA GLN A 50 3.02 13.10 -5.96
C GLN A 50 3.68 13.15 -7.35
N GLN A 51 3.59 12.09 -8.15
CA GLN A 51 4.09 12.10 -9.52
C GLN A 51 3.30 13.06 -10.43
N ALA A 52 1.98 13.16 -10.26
CA ALA A 52 1.16 14.10 -11.00
C ALA A 52 1.48 15.56 -10.60
N ASP A 53 1.65 15.82 -9.30
CA ASP A 53 2.03 17.14 -8.79
C ASP A 53 3.44 17.55 -9.28
N ALA A 54 4.36 16.59 -9.39
CA ALA A 54 5.69 16.82 -9.94
C ALA A 54 5.66 17.29 -11.41
N CYS A 55 4.71 16.81 -12.22
CA CYS A 55 4.55 17.28 -13.61
C CYS A 55 4.26 18.78 -13.70
N VAL A 56 3.49 19.31 -12.74
CA VAL A 56 3.17 20.73 -12.66
C VAL A 56 4.37 21.54 -12.17
N ALA A 57 5.11 21.00 -11.21
CA ALA A 57 6.31 21.64 -10.66
C ALA A 57 7.44 21.73 -11.68
N ASP A 58 7.68 20.66 -12.45
CA ASP A 58 8.76 20.55 -13.44
C ASP A 58 8.37 21.06 -14.84
N ARG A 59 7.25 21.82 -14.94
CA ARG A 59 6.78 22.33 -16.23
C ARG A 59 7.81 23.24 -16.91
N PRO A 60 8.00 23.14 -18.23
CA PRO A 60 8.90 24.01 -18.96
C PRO A 60 8.41 25.47 -18.97
N ALA A 61 9.35 26.41 -19.08
CA ALA A 61 9.05 27.84 -19.08
C ALA A 61 8.11 28.21 -20.25
N GLY A 62 6.99 28.88 -19.94
CA GLY A 62 5.99 29.30 -20.92
C GLY A 62 4.74 28.41 -21.01
N VAL A 63 4.72 27.23 -20.38
CA VAL A 63 3.53 26.36 -20.30
C VAL A 63 2.69 26.74 -19.08
N ALA A 64 1.39 27.02 -19.23
CA ALA A 64 0.54 27.31 -18.08
C ALA A 64 0.21 26.03 -17.30
N VAL A 65 -0.10 26.15 -16.00
CA VAL A 65 -0.40 24.98 -15.15
C VAL A 65 -1.57 24.16 -15.69
N GLN A 66 -2.56 24.82 -16.30
CA GLN A 66 -3.73 24.20 -16.90
C GLN A 66 -3.44 23.40 -18.18
N ASP A 67 -2.25 23.58 -18.77
CA ASP A 67 -1.84 22.90 -20.01
C ASP A 67 -0.94 21.67 -19.74
N VAL A 68 -0.80 21.30 -18.45
CA VAL A 68 -0.06 20.12 -18.00
C VAL A 68 -1.05 18.99 -17.74
N GLU A 69 -0.97 17.92 -18.54
CA GLU A 69 -1.72 16.69 -18.31
C GLU A 69 -0.82 15.59 -17.75
N ALA A 70 -1.27 14.90 -16.71
CA ALA A 70 -0.63 13.69 -16.21
C ALA A 70 -1.36 12.46 -16.76
N ARG A 71 -0.78 11.77 -17.75
CA ARG A 71 -1.37 10.57 -18.34
C ARG A 71 -0.79 9.30 -17.72
N TRP A 72 -1.66 8.39 -17.28
CA TRP A 72 -1.24 7.11 -16.75
C TRP A 72 -0.60 6.26 -17.86
N ARG A 73 0.58 5.73 -17.58
CA ARG A 73 1.29 4.77 -18.44
C ARG A 73 1.47 3.47 -17.69
N TRP A 74 1.18 2.36 -18.36
CA TRP A 74 1.32 1.03 -17.77
C TRP A 74 2.76 0.50 -17.78
N VAL A 75 3.62 0.96 -18.70
CA VAL A 75 5.00 0.47 -18.86
C VAL A 75 6.00 1.59 -19.18
N PRO A 76 7.01 1.86 -18.31
CA PRO A 76 7.00 1.53 -16.88
C PRO A 76 5.79 2.19 -16.19
N PRO A 77 5.23 1.56 -15.15
CA PRO A 77 4.06 2.07 -14.44
C PRO A 77 4.36 3.42 -13.79
N GLY A 78 3.54 4.42 -14.09
CA GLY A 78 3.68 5.78 -13.57
C GLY A 78 2.92 6.79 -14.40
N TYR A 79 3.06 8.07 -14.06
CA TYR A 79 2.53 9.16 -14.87
C TYR A 79 3.58 9.67 -15.87
N ALA A 80 3.14 9.90 -17.10
CA ALA A 80 3.87 10.69 -18.09
C ALA A 80 3.29 12.12 -18.11
N CYS A 81 4.16 13.12 -18.04
CA CYS A 81 3.77 14.52 -18.16
C CYS A 81 3.64 14.87 -19.64
N GLU A 82 2.44 15.25 -20.06
CA GLU A 82 2.17 15.77 -21.39
C GLU A 82 1.95 17.28 -21.28
N TYR A 83 2.52 18.03 -22.23
CA TYR A 83 2.44 19.48 -22.27
C TYR A 83 1.83 19.90 -23.60
N ALA A 84 0.74 20.66 -23.59
CA ALA A 84 0.27 21.31 -24.80
C ALA A 84 1.20 22.49 -25.11
N THR A 85 2.03 22.36 -26.14
CA THR A 85 2.84 23.48 -26.65
C THR A 85 2.02 24.28 -27.65
N ALA A 86 2.19 25.61 -27.67
CA ALA A 86 1.45 26.52 -28.57
C ALA A 86 1.42 26.09 -30.06
N ASP A 87 2.43 25.36 -30.56
CA ASP A 87 2.42 24.79 -31.92
C ASP A 87 1.30 23.76 -32.18
N GLN A 88 0.85 23.02 -31.15
CA GLN A 88 -0.23 22.04 -31.28
C GLN A 88 -1.62 22.69 -31.31
N ASP A 89 -1.78 23.87 -30.73
CA ASP A 89 -3.03 24.64 -30.77
C ASP A 89 -3.27 25.27 -32.14
N VAL A 90 -2.20 25.71 -32.83
CA VAL A 90 -2.28 26.22 -34.21
C VAL A 90 -2.66 25.10 -35.19
N ALA A 91 -2.25 23.86 -34.94
CA ALA A 91 -2.60 22.72 -35.80
C ALA A 91 -4.02 22.16 -35.60
N ARG A 92 -4.71 22.56 -34.51
CA ARG A 92 -6.11 22.18 -34.22
C ARG A 92 -7.13 23.28 -34.58
N ALA A 93 -6.68 24.49 -34.89
CA ALA A 93 -7.52 25.61 -35.34
C ALA A 93 -7.71 25.60 -36.87
#